data_AF-U2TFT6-F1
#
_entry.id   AF-U2TFT6-F1
#
_cell.length_a   1.000
_cell.length_b   1.000
_cell.length_c   1.000
_cell.angle_alpha   90.00
_cell.angle_beta   90.00
_cell.angle_gamma   90.00
#
_symmetry.space_group_name_H-M   'P 1'
#
loop_
_entity.id
_entity.type
_entity.pdbx_description
1 polymer ?
#
loop_
_entity_poly.entity_id
_entity_poly.type
_entity_poly.pdbx_seq_one_letter_code
_entity_poly.pdbx_strand_id
1 'polypeptide(L)'
;MPVGADPEAQLFETASTLYLAGCPEARLTTFEDNGVEFLFDANPAFDRTVLAIGRPRAPIAPRDVQYQRLHPLADGAVRRFDRGHFLPYTGGGGFGPNLFPQDTALNRGWSKEGREYRAFERRAIAAGSESSMFSYPTYIDGTTTPGFIQLGLISRTIRETQIFRNRYDEAALLGDDRLTAELRGATDQQIGGLGEETVGVFLRRELGFEIITMGDAGMERTDGRQDLDIVAMLDGTLIAYEVKTTYTSRRAGKRSKAGNLSRPRLRRTLSGSRQASQPYAADRLTNTIDTGGDYEGVDVQVVVVDFELMALQFFDVDDCGRRVTAAGPVLPCRDAAEEALQIILDYRGHL
;
A
#
# COMPACT_ATOMS: atom_id res chain seq x y z
N MET A 1 -12.77 -17.92 -4.44
CA MET A 1 -12.84 -18.94 -3.37
C MET A 1 -13.97 -19.89 -3.72
N PRO A 2 -13.72 -21.20 -3.87
CA PRO A 2 -14.81 -22.18 -3.92
C PRO A 2 -15.64 -22.07 -2.64
N VAL A 3 -16.96 -22.23 -2.78
CA VAL A 3 -17.89 -22.20 -1.65
C VAL A 3 -17.64 -23.44 -0.78
N GLY A 4 -17.27 -23.24 0.49
CA GLY A 4 -17.12 -24.31 1.48
C GLY A 4 -15.69 -24.68 1.89
N ALA A 5 -14.66 -24.04 1.33
CA ALA A 5 -13.30 -24.23 1.82
C ALA A 5 -13.06 -23.43 3.11
N ASP A 6 -12.34 -24.04 4.06
CA ASP A 6 -11.90 -23.39 5.30
C ASP A 6 -10.92 -22.25 4.96
N PRO A 7 -11.27 -20.98 5.25
CA PRO A 7 -10.41 -19.85 4.92
C PRO A 7 -9.07 -19.87 5.64
N GLU A 8 -8.99 -20.49 6.82
CA GLU A 8 -7.75 -20.59 7.61
C GLU A 8 -6.78 -21.57 6.94
N ALA A 9 -7.26 -22.75 6.57
CA ALA A 9 -6.47 -23.73 5.82
C ALA A 9 -5.93 -23.16 4.49
N GLN A 10 -6.74 -22.36 3.78
CA GLN A 10 -6.31 -21.70 2.54
C GLN A 10 -5.24 -20.63 2.78
N LEU A 11 -5.29 -19.92 3.90
CA LEU A 11 -4.23 -18.99 4.29
C LEU A 11 -2.91 -19.73 4.51
N PHE A 12 -2.92 -20.85 5.23
CA PHE A 12 -1.73 -21.67 5.44
C PHE A 12 -1.14 -22.18 4.12
N GLU A 13 -1.97 -22.72 3.22
CA GLU A 13 -1.53 -23.20 1.91
C GLU A 13 -0.92 -22.07 1.07
N THR A 14 -1.60 -20.92 1.04
CA THR A 14 -1.15 -19.73 0.28
C THR A 14 0.15 -19.18 0.86
N ALA A 15 0.22 -19.00 2.18
CA ALA A 15 1.41 -18.50 2.87
C ALA A 15 2.61 -19.44 2.67
N SER A 16 2.39 -20.76 2.77
CA SER A 16 3.43 -21.76 2.52
C SER A 16 3.96 -21.68 1.09
N THR A 17 3.05 -21.62 0.11
CA THR A 17 3.40 -21.55 -1.32
C THR A 17 4.21 -20.28 -1.62
N LEU A 18 3.73 -19.12 -1.16
CA LEU A 18 4.41 -17.85 -1.39
C LEU A 18 5.77 -17.79 -0.70
N TYR A 19 5.86 -18.27 0.54
CA TYR A 19 7.10 -18.26 1.29
C TYR A 19 8.15 -19.19 0.68
N LEU A 20 7.78 -20.41 0.27
CA LEU A 20 8.69 -21.35 -0.41
C LEU A 20 9.14 -20.84 -1.78
N ALA A 21 8.32 -20.06 -2.48
CA ALA A 21 8.72 -19.45 -3.74
C ALA A 21 9.85 -18.41 -3.54
N GLY A 22 9.83 -17.68 -2.43
CA GLY A 22 10.88 -16.70 -2.08
C GLY A 22 12.07 -17.29 -1.29
N CYS A 23 11.87 -18.42 -0.62
CA CYS A 23 12.84 -19.07 0.26
C CYS A 23 12.79 -20.60 0.08
N PRO A 24 13.29 -21.15 -1.06
CA PRO A 24 13.15 -22.58 -1.39
C PRO A 24 13.80 -23.54 -0.38
N GLU A 25 14.75 -23.07 0.42
CA GLU A 25 15.45 -23.81 1.47
C GLU A 25 14.72 -23.82 2.83
N ALA A 26 13.56 -23.18 2.93
CA ALA A 26 12.76 -23.14 4.15
C ALA A 26 12.33 -24.54 4.59
N ARG A 27 12.16 -24.71 5.91
CA ARG A 27 11.66 -25.96 6.51
C ARG A 27 10.39 -25.65 7.28
N LEU A 28 9.28 -25.61 6.57
CA LEU A 28 8.00 -25.22 7.14
C LEU A 28 7.43 -26.33 8.04
N THR A 29 7.02 -25.93 9.24
CA THR A 29 6.27 -26.76 10.19
C THR A 29 5.08 -25.97 10.72
N THR A 30 4.04 -26.69 11.14
CA THR A 30 2.89 -26.10 11.81
C THR A 30 2.75 -26.65 13.22
N PHE A 31 2.35 -25.78 14.15
CA PHE A 31 2.07 -26.16 15.53
C PHE A 31 1.11 -25.14 16.17
N GLU A 32 0.48 -25.54 17.27
CA GLU A 32 -0.37 -24.66 18.08
C GLU A 32 0.35 -24.29 19.38
N ASP A 33 0.32 -23.01 19.75
CA ASP A 33 0.74 -22.53 21.06
C ASP A 33 -0.24 -21.45 21.56
N ASN A 34 -0.73 -21.60 22.79
CA ASN A 34 -1.67 -20.67 23.43
C ASN A 34 -2.91 -20.32 22.58
N GLY A 35 -3.45 -21.28 21.81
CA GLY A 35 -4.61 -21.07 20.95
C GLY A 35 -4.33 -20.26 19.68
N VAL A 36 -3.05 -20.14 19.32
CA VAL A 36 -2.56 -19.58 18.06
C VAL A 36 -1.90 -20.71 17.26
N GLU A 37 -2.33 -20.89 16.02
CA GLU A 37 -1.69 -21.78 15.08
C GLU A 37 -0.61 -21.01 14.32
N PHE A 38 0.59 -21.60 14.25
CA PHE A 38 1.73 -21.01 13.59
C PHE A 38 2.14 -21.82 12.37
N LEU A 39 2.51 -21.12 11.30
CA LEU A 39 3.40 -21.64 10.26
C LEU A 39 4.78 -21.10 10.58
N PHE A 40 5.76 -21.99 10.75
CA PHE A 40 7.07 -21.63 11.24
C PHE A 40 8.17 -22.20 10.34
N ASP A 41 9.18 -21.40 10.03
CA ASP A 41 10.36 -21.85 9.31
C ASP A 41 11.41 -22.37 10.30
N ALA A 42 11.44 -23.69 10.47
CA ALA A 42 12.36 -24.40 11.36
C ALA A 42 13.75 -24.59 10.75
N ASN A 43 14.08 -23.91 9.64
CA ASN A 43 15.46 -23.86 9.16
C ASN A 43 16.31 -23.11 10.22
N PRO A 44 17.37 -23.72 10.79
CA PRO A 44 18.19 -23.10 11.83
C PRO A 44 18.86 -21.78 11.42
N ALA A 45 18.95 -21.50 10.11
CA ALA A 45 19.45 -20.22 9.61
C ALA A 45 18.44 -19.07 9.82
N PHE A 46 17.14 -19.37 9.92
CA PHE A 46 16.07 -18.37 9.98
C PHE A 46 15.30 -18.41 11.30
N ASP A 47 14.82 -19.58 11.72
CA ASP A 47 14.09 -19.79 12.99
C ASP A 47 13.01 -18.71 13.25
N ARG A 48 12.04 -18.59 12.33
CA ARG A 48 11.09 -17.47 12.30
C ARG A 48 9.67 -17.85 11.93
N THR A 49 8.71 -17.13 12.49
CA THR A 49 7.28 -17.27 12.18
C THR A 49 6.99 -16.75 10.78
N VAL A 50 6.24 -17.51 9.98
CA VAL A 50 5.79 -17.17 8.61
C VAL A 50 4.33 -16.73 8.61
N LEU A 51 3.49 -17.36 9.42
CA LEU A 51 2.09 -17.00 9.63
C LEU A 51 1.73 -17.31 11.08
N ALA A 52 0.95 -16.46 11.71
CA ALA A 52 0.29 -16.75 12.98
C ALA A 52 -1.19 -16.47 12.81
N ILE A 53 -2.06 -17.40 13.19
CA ILE A 53 -3.51 -17.21 13.17
C ILE A 53 -4.12 -17.65 14.49
N GLY A 54 -4.99 -16.83 15.04
CA GLY A 54 -5.68 -17.13 16.28
C GLY A 54 -7.02 -16.42 16.36
N ARG A 55 -7.85 -16.86 17.30
CA ARG A 55 -9.14 -16.23 17.57
C ARG A 55 -9.00 -15.30 18.75
N PRO A 56 -9.06 -13.97 18.57
CA PRO A 56 -8.88 -13.02 19.66
C PRO A 56 -9.85 -13.30 20.81
N ARG A 57 -9.31 -13.56 22.00
CA ARG A 57 -10.07 -13.74 23.24
C ARG A 57 -9.36 -13.00 24.35
N ALA A 58 -10.12 -12.36 25.25
CA ALA A 58 -9.50 -11.67 26.37
C ALA A 58 -8.59 -12.64 27.17
N PRO A 59 -7.37 -12.22 27.54
CA PRO A 59 -6.46 -13.09 28.26
C PRO A 59 -7.05 -13.46 29.63
N ILE A 60 -6.91 -14.73 30.01
CA ILE A 60 -7.39 -15.25 31.29
C ILE A 60 -6.44 -14.87 32.43
N ALA A 61 -5.16 -14.62 32.12
CA ALA A 61 -4.10 -14.34 33.08
C ALA A 61 -3.47 -12.94 32.86
N PRO A 62 -2.86 -12.34 33.90
CA PRO A 62 -2.06 -11.13 33.77
C PRO A 62 -0.75 -11.39 33.02
N ARG A 63 -0.23 -10.35 32.36
CA ARG A 63 0.95 -10.40 31.49
C ARG A 63 2.21 -10.78 32.28
N ASP A 64 2.94 -11.79 31.83
CA ASP A 64 4.27 -12.11 32.35
C ASP A 64 5.31 -11.10 31.82
N VAL A 65 5.51 -10.04 32.59
CA VAL A 65 6.46 -8.97 32.28
C VAL A 65 7.91 -9.45 32.33
N GLN A 66 8.21 -10.49 33.13
CA GLN A 66 9.57 -10.98 33.31
C GLN A 66 10.02 -11.82 32.12
N TYR A 67 9.18 -12.75 31.65
CA TYR A 67 9.46 -13.53 30.44
C TYR A 67 9.70 -12.60 29.24
N GLN A 68 8.84 -11.60 29.07
CA GLN A 68 8.97 -10.66 27.97
C GLN A 68 10.27 -9.87 28.03
N ARG A 69 10.75 -9.47 29.21
CA ARG A 69 12.05 -8.77 29.34
C ARG A 69 13.23 -9.63 28.91
N LEU A 70 13.14 -10.94 29.11
CA LEU A 70 14.21 -11.90 28.85
C LEU A 70 14.18 -12.49 27.44
N HIS A 71 13.09 -12.34 26.70
CA HIS A 71 13.04 -12.82 25.32
C HIS A 71 14.14 -12.15 24.47
N PRO A 72 14.91 -12.90 23.67
CA PRO A 72 16.07 -12.34 22.98
C PRO A 72 15.71 -11.18 22.06
N LEU A 73 16.47 -10.10 22.13
CA LEU A 73 16.61 -9.10 21.07
C LEU A 73 18.11 -9.04 20.77
N ALA A 74 18.51 -8.94 19.52
CA ALA A 74 19.91 -8.75 19.18
C ALA A 74 20.47 -7.49 19.87
N ASP A 75 21.72 -7.54 20.33
CA ASP A 75 22.37 -6.40 20.96
C ASP A 75 22.34 -5.18 20.02
N GLY A 76 21.88 -4.04 20.54
CA GLY A 76 21.65 -2.81 19.77
C GLY A 76 20.22 -2.62 19.24
N ALA A 77 19.42 -3.69 19.08
CA ALA A 77 18.02 -3.59 18.64
C ALA A 77 17.08 -3.03 19.73
N VAL A 78 17.49 -3.13 21.00
CA VAL A 78 16.68 -2.81 22.19
C VAL A 78 16.20 -1.35 22.24
N ARG A 79 16.89 -0.40 21.59
CA ARG A 79 16.47 1.01 21.57
C ARG A 79 15.42 1.34 20.50
N ARG A 80 15.28 0.50 19.48
CA ARG A 80 14.41 0.76 18.31
C ARG A 80 13.24 -0.21 18.21
N PHE A 81 13.40 -1.42 18.75
CA PHE A 81 12.40 -2.47 18.66
C PHE A 81 11.86 -2.84 20.05
N ASP A 82 10.54 -2.88 20.15
CA ASP A 82 9.83 -3.59 21.20
C ASP A 82 9.71 -5.09 20.84
N ARG A 83 9.23 -5.88 21.80
CA ARG A 83 8.79 -7.26 21.54
C ARG A 83 7.31 -7.22 21.19
N GLY A 84 7.04 -7.12 19.90
CA GLY A 84 5.72 -7.21 19.32
C GLY A 84 5.10 -8.59 19.55
N HIS A 85 3.78 -8.69 19.35
CA HIS A 85 3.07 -9.97 19.39
C HIS A 85 2.32 -10.16 18.07
N PHE A 86 2.42 -11.33 17.45
CA PHE A 86 1.68 -11.62 16.23
C PHE A 86 0.17 -11.67 16.50
N LEU A 87 -0.26 -12.36 17.54
CA LEU A 87 -1.57 -12.16 18.15
C LEU A 87 -1.40 -11.27 19.38
N PRO A 88 -2.07 -10.10 19.48
CA PRO A 88 -1.87 -9.19 20.60
C PRO A 88 -2.15 -9.88 21.93
N TYR A 89 -1.36 -9.56 22.95
CA TYR A 89 -1.57 -10.07 24.32
C TYR A 89 -3.00 -9.84 24.83
N THR A 90 -3.57 -8.66 24.54
CA THR A 90 -4.97 -8.32 24.88
C THR A 90 -6.01 -9.15 24.13
N GLY A 91 -5.61 -9.81 23.04
CA GLY A 91 -6.39 -10.80 22.30
C GLY A 91 -6.02 -12.25 22.66
N GLY A 92 -5.29 -12.47 23.75
CA GLY A 92 -5.00 -13.82 24.26
C GLY A 92 -3.71 -14.43 23.73
N GLY A 93 -2.94 -13.70 22.93
CA GLY A 93 -1.65 -14.18 22.43
C GLY A 93 -0.64 -14.40 23.55
N GLY A 94 -0.02 -15.59 23.54
CA GLY A 94 1.04 -15.97 24.46
C GLY A 94 2.40 -15.36 24.13
N PHE A 95 3.46 -15.96 24.67
CA PHE A 95 4.85 -15.57 24.39
C PHE A 95 5.50 -16.54 23.40
N GLY A 96 6.84 -16.68 23.43
CA GLY A 96 7.58 -17.62 22.58
C GLY A 96 7.46 -17.28 21.08
N PRO A 97 6.94 -18.19 20.24
CA PRO A 97 6.83 -17.99 18.78
C PRO A 97 5.87 -16.87 18.38
N ASN A 98 5.06 -16.40 19.33
CA ASN A 98 4.20 -15.24 19.15
C ASN A 98 4.97 -13.90 19.19
N LEU A 99 6.21 -13.87 19.67
CA LEU A 99 7.00 -12.65 19.78
C LEU A 99 7.85 -12.41 18.54
N PHE A 100 7.99 -11.13 18.17
CA PHE A 100 8.93 -10.70 17.14
C PHE A 100 9.47 -9.29 17.46
N PRO A 101 10.64 -8.90 16.92
CA PRO A 101 11.11 -7.53 17.04
C PRO A 101 10.22 -6.61 16.22
N GLN A 102 9.58 -5.64 16.89
CA GLN A 102 8.62 -4.73 16.28
C GLN A 102 9.01 -3.27 16.53
N ASP A 103 8.98 -2.41 15.50
CA ASP A 103 9.35 -0.99 15.66
C ASP A 103 8.56 -0.35 16.82
N THR A 104 9.26 0.37 17.70
CA THR A 104 8.66 0.93 18.91
C THR A 104 7.56 1.95 18.61
N ALA A 105 7.69 2.77 17.56
CA ALA A 105 6.67 3.76 17.23
C ALA A 105 5.42 3.10 16.64
N LEU A 106 5.60 2.06 15.82
CA LEU A 106 4.51 1.22 15.33
C LEU A 106 3.82 0.49 16.50
N ASN A 107 4.59 -0.31 17.24
CA ASN A 107 4.08 -1.11 18.36
C ASN A 107 3.41 -0.20 19.39
N ARG A 108 3.96 0.94 19.80
CA ARG A 108 3.29 1.76 20.85
C ARG A 108 2.17 2.65 20.33
N GLY A 109 1.92 2.66 19.03
CA GLY A 109 0.92 3.53 18.42
C GLY A 109 1.29 5.01 18.46
N TRP A 110 2.59 5.31 18.43
CA TRP A 110 3.10 6.68 18.47
C TRP A 110 3.11 7.33 17.08
N SER A 111 3.34 6.54 16.02
CA SER A 111 3.19 7.00 14.64
C SER A 111 1.72 6.96 14.18
N LYS A 112 1.40 7.61 13.05
CA LYS A 112 0.08 7.50 12.42
C LYS A 112 -0.25 6.04 12.08
N GLU A 113 0.70 5.39 11.41
CA GLU A 113 0.62 3.97 11.08
C GLU A 113 0.49 3.08 12.33
N GLY A 114 1.21 3.38 13.42
CA GLY A 114 1.05 2.70 14.70
C GLY A 114 -0.33 2.86 15.33
N ARG A 115 -0.95 4.05 15.21
CA ARG A 115 -2.33 4.25 15.69
C ARG A 115 -3.32 3.40 14.92
N GLU A 116 -3.12 3.28 13.60
CA GLU A 116 -3.91 2.41 12.73
C GLU A 116 -3.69 0.93 13.05
N TYR A 117 -2.44 0.51 13.25
CA TYR A 117 -2.05 -0.84 13.70
C TYR A 117 -2.79 -1.21 15.00
N ARG A 118 -2.72 -0.35 16.02
CA ARG A 118 -3.43 -0.57 17.28
C ARG A 118 -4.94 -0.50 17.13
N ALA A 119 -5.46 0.29 16.18
CA ALA A 119 -6.88 0.30 15.87
C ALA A 119 -7.34 -1.01 15.22
N PHE A 120 -6.54 -1.59 14.34
CA PHE A 120 -6.79 -2.90 13.72
C PHE A 120 -6.87 -3.99 14.79
N GLU A 121 -5.87 -4.07 15.68
CA GLU A 121 -5.90 -5.03 16.80
C GLU A 121 -7.14 -4.89 17.68
N ARG A 122 -7.55 -3.65 18.01
CA ARG A 122 -8.79 -3.40 18.77
C ARG A 122 -10.03 -3.87 18.02
N ARG A 123 -10.11 -3.65 16.69
CA ARG A 123 -11.21 -4.17 15.86
C ARG A 123 -11.24 -5.69 15.87
N ALA A 124 -10.09 -6.33 15.73
CA ALA A 124 -9.98 -7.79 15.76
C ALA A 124 -10.46 -8.37 17.10
N ILE A 125 -10.07 -7.76 18.22
CA ILE A 125 -10.55 -8.16 19.56
C ILE A 125 -12.07 -7.95 19.69
N ALA A 126 -12.59 -6.83 19.20
CA ALA A 126 -14.02 -6.51 19.26
C ALA A 126 -14.89 -7.42 18.38
N ALA A 127 -14.33 -7.98 17.30
CA ALA A 127 -15.03 -8.89 16.39
C ALA A 127 -15.35 -10.26 17.04
N GLY A 128 -14.70 -10.60 18.16
CA GLY A 128 -14.98 -11.78 18.97
C GLY A 128 -14.52 -13.10 18.36
N SER A 129 -14.90 -14.20 19.01
CA SER A 129 -14.38 -15.55 18.72
C SER A 129 -14.83 -16.16 17.39
N GLU A 130 -15.83 -15.55 16.73
CA GLU A 130 -16.31 -15.98 15.41
C GLU A 130 -15.43 -15.43 14.27
N SER A 131 -14.46 -14.59 14.61
CA SER A 131 -13.48 -14.04 13.68
C SER A 131 -12.08 -14.48 14.07
N SER A 132 -11.27 -14.77 13.06
CA SER A 132 -9.86 -15.09 13.22
C SER A 132 -9.01 -13.91 12.80
N MET A 133 -8.02 -13.59 13.62
CA MET A 133 -6.99 -12.63 13.30
C MET A 133 -5.75 -13.40 12.86
N PHE A 134 -5.16 -12.97 11.75
CA PHE A 134 -3.85 -13.46 11.34
C PHE A 134 -2.84 -12.34 11.25
N SER A 135 -1.58 -12.73 11.38
CA SER A 135 -0.41 -11.91 11.21
C SER A 135 0.56 -12.63 10.28
N TYR A 136 0.88 -11.99 9.16
CA TYR A 136 1.74 -12.52 8.12
C TYR A 136 2.97 -11.60 7.97
N PRO A 137 4.10 -11.93 8.63
CA PRO A 137 5.35 -11.17 8.49
C PRO A 137 5.98 -11.35 7.10
N THR A 138 6.43 -10.24 6.51
CA THR A 138 7.25 -10.24 5.30
C THR A 138 8.68 -9.90 5.67
N TYR A 139 9.59 -10.85 5.46
CA TYR A 139 11.03 -10.65 5.63
C TYR A 139 11.63 -10.20 4.31
N ILE A 140 12.47 -9.18 4.38
CA ILE A 140 13.10 -8.52 3.23
C ILE A 140 14.61 -8.76 3.17
N ASP A 141 15.11 -9.51 4.15
CA ASP A 141 16.49 -9.98 4.23
C ASP A 141 16.56 -11.30 5.03
N GLY A 142 17.77 -11.80 5.23
CA GLY A 142 18.03 -13.03 5.99
C GLY A 142 17.86 -12.89 7.51
N THR A 143 17.35 -11.76 8.02
CA THR A 143 17.14 -11.58 9.47
C THR A 143 15.83 -12.19 9.95
N THR A 144 15.69 -12.27 11.27
CA THR A 144 14.45 -12.66 11.94
C THR A 144 13.53 -11.47 12.24
N THR A 145 13.91 -10.26 11.80
CA THR A 145 13.08 -9.07 11.99
C THR A 145 12.30 -8.79 10.70
N PRO A 146 10.97 -8.91 10.71
CA PRO A 146 10.18 -8.68 9.51
C PRO A 146 10.26 -7.22 9.09
N GLY A 147 10.35 -6.99 7.79
CA GLY A 147 10.30 -5.64 7.20
C GLY A 147 8.91 -5.05 7.25
N PHE A 148 7.90 -5.89 7.05
CA PHE A 148 6.48 -5.55 7.11
C PHE A 148 5.70 -6.60 7.87
N ILE A 149 4.57 -6.21 8.42
CA ILE A 149 3.60 -7.11 9.04
C ILE A 149 2.23 -6.87 8.42
N GLN A 150 1.67 -7.89 7.76
CA GLN A 150 0.28 -7.85 7.32
C GLN A 150 -0.61 -8.38 8.44
N LEU A 151 -1.53 -7.56 8.91
CA LEU A 151 -2.62 -8.02 9.76
C LEU A 151 -3.84 -8.32 8.91
N GLY A 152 -4.60 -9.33 9.29
CA GLY A 152 -5.90 -9.58 8.71
C GLY A 152 -6.92 -10.08 9.71
N LEU A 153 -8.18 -9.76 9.41
CA LEU A 153 -9.36 -10.16 10.16
C LEU A 153 -10.29 -10.88 9.19
N ILE A 154 -10.57 -12.15 9.47
CA ILE A 154 -11.38 -13.01 8.62
C ILE A 154 -12.52 -13.60 9.43
N SER A 155 -13.72 -13.51 8.86
CA SER A 155 -14.89 -14.27 9.29
C SER A 155 -15.73 -14.62 8.05
N ARG A 156 -16.94 -15.13 8.26
CA ARG A 156 -17.90 -15.35 7.16
C ARG A 156 -18.28 -14.05 6.44
N THR A 157 -18.27 -12.92 7.17
CA THR A 157 -18.75 -11.62 6.67
C THR A 157 -17.65 -10.56 6.61
N ILE A 158 -16.54 -10.75 7.32
CA ILE A 158 -15.43 -9.81 7.39
C ILE A 158 -14.23 -10.38 6.62
N ARG A 159 -13.65 -9.55 5.76
CA ARG A 159 -12.37 -9.80 5.09
C ARG A 159 -11.63 -8.48 5.00
N GLU A 160 -10.84 -8.20 6.02
CA GLU A 160 -10.07 -6.98 6.12
C GLU A 160 -8.60 -7.35 6.26
N THR A 161 -7.72 -6.66 5.54
CA THR A 161 -6.27 -6.80 5.71
C THR A 161 -5.61 -5.44 5.61
N GLN A 162 -4.56 -5.23 6.39
CA GLN A 162 -3.74 -4.03 6.31
C GLN A 162 -2.27 -4.41 6.52
N ILE A 163 -1.37 -3.82 5.73
CA ILE A 163 0.07 -4.02 5.84
C ILE A 163 0.65 -2.83 6.59
N PHE A 164 1.57 -3.11 7.50
CA PHE A 164 2.28 -2.11 8.27
C PHE A 164 3.77 -2.31 8.14
N ARG A 165 4.51 -1.21 7.94
CA ARG A 165 5.96 -1.23 7.92
C ARG A 165 6.51 -1.41 9.33
N ASN A 166 7.34 -2.44 9.50
CA ASN A 166 7.94 -2.80 10.77
C ASN A 166 9.43 -2.41 10.87
N ARG A 167 10.14 -2.25 9.75
CA ARG A 167 11.53 -1.77 9.72
C ARG A 167 11.67 -0.53 8.86
N TYR A 168 12.35 0.47 9.42
CA TYR A 168 12.72 1.71 8.72
C TYR A 168 14.25 1.88 8.65
N ASP A 169 15.03 0.80 8.76
CA ASP A 169 16.49 0.84 8.56
C ASP A 169 16.86 0.81 7.07
N GLU A 170 18.06 1.29 6.72
CA GLU A 170 18.52 1.33 5.33
C GLU A 170 18.77 -0.07 4.76
N ALA A 171 19.12 -1.07 5.58
CA ALA A 171 19.34 -2.44 5.12
C ALA A 171 18.06 -3.08 4.55
N ALA A 172 16.90 -2.78 5.14
CA ALA A 172 15.58 -3.10 4.59
C ALA A 172 15.31 -2.48 3.21
N LEU A 173 15.97 -1.37 2.88
CA LEU A 173 15.80 -0.62 1.63
C LEU A 173 16.82 -1.00 0.55
N LEU A 174 17.83 -1.81 0.90
CA LEU A 174 18.96 -2.16 0.02
C LEU A 174 18.83 -3.55 -0.64
N GLY A 175 17.99 -4.45 -0.11
CA GLY A 175 17.82 -5.82 -0.60
C GLY A 175 16.69 -6.02 -1.64
N ASP A 176 15.62 -5.23 -1.53
CA ASP A 176 14.61 -5.01 -2.56
C ASP A 176 14.71 -3.53 -2.93
N ASP A 177 14.49 -3.19 -4.21
CA ASP A 177 14.30 -1.80 -4.62
C ASP A 177 13.26 -1.14 -3.69
N ARG A 178 13.64 -0.10 -2.94
CA ARG A 178 12.80 0.59 -1.94
C ARG A 178 11.40 0.86 -2.47
N LEU A 179 11.29 1.31 -3.71
CA LEU A 179 10.01 1.56 -4.36
C LEU A 179 9.14 0.30 -4.41
N THR A 180 9.73 -0.83 -4.80
CA THR A 180 9.06 -2.14 -4.83
C THR A 180 8.61 -2.58 -3.44
N ALA A 181 9.43 -2.38 -2.41
CA ALA A 181 9.09 -2.73 -1.03
C ALA A 181 7.89 -1.92 -0.52
N GLU A 182 7.88 -0.61 -0.75
CA GLU A 182 6.75 0.26 -0.37
C GLU A 182 5.48 -0.08 -1.15
N LEU A 183 5.60 -0.32 -2.46
CA LEU A 183 4.47 -0.66 -3.32
C LEU A 183 3.77 -1.95 -2.87
N ARG A 184 4.51 -2.99 -2.44
CA ARG A 184 3.94 -4.24 -1.93
C ARG A 184 3.09 -4.05 -0.68
N GLY A 185 3.42 -3.05 0.15
CA GLY A 185 2.69 -2.70 1.36
C GLY A 185 1.59 -1.65 1.16
N ALA A 186 1.58 -0.96 0.02
CA ALA A 186 0.73 0.19 -0.21
C ALA A 186 -0.74 -0.19 -0.46
N THR A 187 -1.64 0.56 0.15
CA THR A 187 -3.08 0.56 -0.16
C THR A 187 -3.33 1.16 -1.54
N ASP A 188 -4.50 0.88 -2.14
CA ASP A 188 -4.91 1.48 -3.42
C ASP A 188 -4.87 3.02 -3.39
N GLN A 189 -5.18 3.62 -2.24
CA GLN A 189 -5.13 5.07 -2.04
C GLN A 189 -3.68 5.59 -2.05
N GLN A 190 -2.76 4.92 -1.34
CA GLN A 190 -1.34 5.26 -1.33
C GLN A 190 -0.72 5.09 -2.72
N ILE A 191 -1.08 4.03 -3.44
CA ILE A 191 -0.66 3.80 -4.83
C ILE A 191 -1.18 4.92 -5.75
N GLY A 192 -2.44 5.34 -5.56
CA GLY A 192 -3.02 6.51 -6.24
C GLY A 192 -2.17 7.77 -6.04
N GLY A 193 -1.94 8.15 -4.78
CA GLY A 193 -1.13 9.32 -4.45
C GLY A 193 0.31 9.25 -4.96
N LEU A 194 0.93 8.07 -4.91
CA LEU A 194 2.26 7.87 -5.49
C LEU A 194 2.27 8.11 -7.00
N GLY A 195 1.24 7.67 -7.70
CA GLY A 195 1.13 7.88 -9.15
C GLY A 195 0.92 9.33 -9.52
N GLU A 196 0.11 10.07 -8.75
CA GLU A 196 -0.06 11.52 -8.93
C GLU A 196 1.29 12.24 -8.79
N GLU A 197 2.03 11.94 -7.71
CA GLU A 197 3.36 12.54 -7.49
C GLU A 197 4.37 12.09 -8.56
N THR A 198 4.32 10.83 -8.99
CA THR A 198 5.18 10.30 -10.09
C THR A 198 4.95 11.08 -11.38
N VAL A 199 3.69 11.35 -11.75
CA VAL A 199 3.37 12.14 -12.94
C VAL A 199 3.82 13.59 -12.76
N GLY A 200 3.61 14.19 -11.59
CA GLY A 200 4.07 15.56 -11.30
C GLY A 200 5.58 15.73 -11.41
N VAL A 201 6.37 14.76 -10.91
CA VAL A 201 7.83 14.71 -11.09
C VAL A 201 8.18 14.55 -12.58
N PHE A 202 7.55 13.59 -13.27
CA PHE A 202 7.82 13.32 -14.68
C PHE A 202 7.55 14.55 -15.57
N LEU A 203 6.40 15.20 -15.39
CA LEU A 203 6.00 16.40 -16.12
C LEU A 203 7.03 17.52 -15.96
N ARG A 204 7.49 17.80 -14.73
CA ARG A 204 8.49 18.85 -14.47
C ARG A 204 9.86 18.51 -15.04
N ARG A 205 10.34 17.30 -14.75
CA ARG A 205 11.73 16.92 -14.98
C ARG A 205 12.01 16.56 -16.43
N GLU A 206 11.11 15.79 -17.03
CA GLU A 206 11.32 15.22 -18.36
C GLU A 206 10.68 16.07 -19.46
N LEU A 207 9.56 16.75 -19.15
CA LEU A 207 8.77 17.47 -20.14
C LEU A 207 8.75 18.99 -19.94
N GLY A 208 9.36 19.51 -18.87
CA GLY A 208 9.50 20.96 -18.63
C GLY A 208 8.20 21.68 -18.28
N PHE A 209 7.16 20.96 -17.83
CA PHE A 209 5.89 21.57 -17.41
C PHE A 209 6.04 22.34 -16.11
N GLU A 210 5.32 23.45 -16.00
CA GLU A 210 5.07 24.12 -14.73
C GLU A 210 3.82 23.53 -14.07
N ILE A 211 3.97 22.99 -12.85
CA ILE A 211 2.82 22.46 -12.09
C ILE A 211 2.11 23.63 -11.41
N ILE A 212 0.85 23.85 -11.78
CA ILE A 212 0.00 24.90 -11.21
C ILE A 212 -0.67 24.42 -9.92
N THR A 213 -1.24 23.21 -9.96
CA THR A 213 -1.77 22.54 -8.78
C THR A 213 -1.68 21.02 -8.95
N MET A 214 -1.63 20.32 -7.82
CA MET A 214 -1.71 18.87 -7.73
C MET A 214 -2.73 18.51 -6.66
N GLY A 215 -3.32 17.34 -6.81
CA GLY A 215 -4.34 16.79 -5.95
C GLY A 215 -3.90 16.67 -4.48
N ASP A 216 -4.80 16.06 -3.72
CA ASP A 216 -4.91 16.10 -2.26
C ASP A 216 -3.81 15.31 -1.52
N ALA A 217 -2.55 15.44 -1.93
CA ALA A 217 -1.40 14.74 -1.39
C ALA A 217 -1.02 15.19 0.06
N GLY A 218 -2.01 15.33 0.95
CA GLY A 218 -1.84 15.58 2.38
C GLY A 218 -1.85 17.06 2.77
N MET A 219 -2.36 17.95 1.91
CA MET A 219 -2.62 19.34 2.27
C MET A 219 -3.96 19.47 3.01
N GLU A 220 -4.09 20.45 3.90
CA GLU A 220 -5.38 20.74 4.55
C GLU A 220 -6.40 21.12 3.48
N ARG A 221 -7.50 20.36 3.42
CA ARG A 221 -8.65 20.67 2.57
C ARG A 221 -9.26 21.99 3.03
N THR A 222 -8.79 23.11 2.50
CA THR A 222 -9.61 24.32 2.50
C THR A 222 -10.83 24.07 1.62
N ASP A 223 -12.00 24.60 1.97
CA ASP A 223 -13.34 24.27 1.44
C ASP A 223 -13.54 24.36 -0.10
N GLY A 224 -12.51 24.64 -0.89
CA GLY A 224 -12.49 24.48 -2.34
C GLY A 224 -12.04 23.07 -2.75
N ARG A 225 -13.00 22.19 -3.05
CA ARG A 225 -12.74 20.88 -3.70
C ARG A 225 -11.91 21.07 -4.98
N GLN A 226 -10.64 20.71 -4.95
CA GLN A 226 -9.92 20.36 -6.18
C GLN A 226 -9.92 18.85 -6.30
N ASP A 227 -10.82 18.36 -7.14
CA ASP A 227 -10.99 16.94 -7.43
C ASP A 227 -10.35 16.60 -8.81
N LEU A 228 -9.35 17.38 -9.25
CA LEU A 228 -8.48 17.09 -10.38
C LEU A 228 -7.12 16.67 -9.85
N ASP A 229 -6.51 15.67 -10.48
CA ASP A 229 -5.28 15.08 -9.98
C ASP A 229 -4.07 16.01 -10.22
N ILE A 230 -3.93 16.60 -11.41
CA ILE A 230 -2.85 17.56 -11.71
C ILE A 230 -3.34 18.61 -12.71
N VAL A 231 -2.94 19.87 -12.52
CA VAL A 231 -3.06 20.94 -13.52
C VAL A 231 -1.67 21.51 -13.75
N ALA A 232 -1.24 21.54 -15.01
CA ALA A 232 0.07 22.02 -15.40
C ALA A 232 -0.01 22.94 -16.63
N MET A 233 1.04 23.70 -16.87
CA MET A 233 1.16 24.61 -18.00
C MET A 233 2.40 24.26 -18.83
N LEU A 234 2.25 24.24 -20.15
CA LEU A 234 3.34 24.09 -21.11
C LEU A 234 3.13 25.09 -22.25
N ASP A 235 4.14 25.93 -22.51
CA ASP A 235 4.13 26.91 -23.62
C ASP A 235 2.86 27.80 -23.65
N GLY A 236 2.31 28.11 -22.48
CA GLY A 236 1.09 28.94 -22.33
C GLY A 236 -0.23 28.18 -22.45
N THR A 237 -0.20 26.87 -22.72
CA THR A 237 -1.39 26.01 -22.73
C THR A 237 -1.58 25.38 -21.36
N LEU A 238 -2.81 25.49 -20.82
CA LEU A 238 -3.18 24.83 -19.57
C LEU A 238 -3.64 23.40 -19.86
N ILE A 239 -3.09 22.42 -19.15
CA ILE A 239 -3.45 21.00 -19.30
C ILE A 239 -3.88 20.44 -17.94
N ALA A 240 -5.10 19.90 -17.90
CA ALA A 240 -5.61 19.14 -16.77
C ALA A 240 -5.35 17.64 -17.00
N TYR A 241 -4.69 17.00 -16.04
CA TYR A 241 -4.42 15.57 -16.07
C TYR A 241 -5.26 14.83 -15.04
N GLU A 242 -5.91 13.76 -15.50
CA GLU A 242 -6.44 12.71 -14.64
C GLU A 242 -5.42 11.56 -14.59
N VAL A 243 -5.02 11.14 -13.40
CA VAL A 243 -4.07 10.07 -13.18
C VAL A 243 -4.79 8.75 -12.89
N LYS A 244 -4.30 7.66 -13.48
CA LYS A 244 -4.82 6.31 -13.28
C LYS A 244 -3.67 5.37 -12.99
N THR A 245 -3.62 4.86 -11.78
CA THR A 245 -2.56 3.97 -11.33
C THR A 245 -2.97 2.51 -11.40
N THR A 246 -2.01 1.64 -11.71
CA THR A 246 -2.19 0.19 -11.63
C THR A 246 -0.93 -0.47 -11.06
N TYR A 247 -1.10 -1.33 -10.07
CA TYR A 247 -0.02 -2.16 -9.52
C TYR A 247 -0.47 -3.60 -9.26
N THR A 248 -1.48 -3.80 -8.42
CA THR A 248 -2.01 -5.14 -8.06
C THR A 248 -3.18 -5.60 -8.94
N SER A 249 -3.62 -4.76 -9.89
CA SER A 249 -4.78 -5.08 -10.73
C SER A 249 -4.45 -6.20 -11.73
N ARG A 250 -5.46 -6.97 -12.17
CA ARG A 250 -5.30 -7.99 -13.24
C ARG A 250 -4.75 -7.44 -14.57
N ARG A 251 -4.74 -6.12 -14.73
CA ARG A 251 -4.25 -5.41 -15.92
C ARG A 251 -2.85 -4.84 -15.75
N ALA A 252 -2.34 -4.74 -14.52
CA ALA A 252 -0.98 -4.30 -14.29
C ALA A 252 0.00 -5.28 -14.94
N GLY A 253 1.16 -4.79 -15.39
CA GLY A 253 2.15 -5.65 -16.03
C GLY A 253 1.82 -6.00 -17.50
N LYS A 254 0.71 -5.52 -18.05
CA LYS A 254 0.21 -5.96 -19.37
C LYS A 254 0.15 -4.84 -20.39
N ARG A 255 0.74 -5.12 -21.56
CA ARG A 255 0.61 -4.28 -22.76
C ARG A 255 -0.41 -4.87 -23.72
N SER A 256 -1.10 -3.99 -24.45
CA SER A 256 -1.94 -4.37 -25.58
C SER A 256 -1.10 -4.92 -26.74
N LYS A 257 -1.75 -5.53 -27.75
CA LYS A 257 -1.06 -5.95 -28.98
C LYS A 257 -0.35 -4.80 -29.72
N ALA A 258 -0.85 -3.58 -29.55
CA ALA A 258 -0.26 -2.37 -30.12
C ALA A 258 0.88 -1.79 -29.25
N GLY A 259 1.29 -2.47 -28.17
CA GLY A 259 2.36 -2.02 -27.28
C GLY A 259 1.93 -1.01 -26.21
N ASN A 260 0.69 -0.49 -26.28
CA ASN A 260 0.16 0.49 -25.32
C ASN A 260 -0.16 -0.12 -23.95
N LEU A 261 -0.14 0.70 -22.90
CA LEU A 261 -0.72 0.40 -21.60
C LEU A 261 -2.24 0.19 -21.71
N SER A 262 -2.81 -0.44 -20.69
CA SER A 262 -4.25 -0.72 -20.63
C SER A 262 -5.05 0.58 -20.62
N ARG A 263 -5.84 0.80 -21.67
CA ARG A 263 -6.71 1.98 -21.79
C ARG A 263 -7.61 2.12 -20.54
N PRO A 264 -7.61 3.30 -19.90
CA PRO A 264 -8.37 3.51 -18.67
C PRO A 264 -9.88 3.55 -18.96
N ARG A 265 -10.68 3.16 -17.97
CA ARG A 265 -12.14 3.29 -18.03
C ARG A 265 -12.54 4.53 -17.24
N LEU A 266 -12.97 5.56 -17.94
CA LEU A 266 -13.49 6.79 -17.34
C LEU A 266 -14.90 6.57 -16.80
N ARG A 267 -15.10 6.83 -15.51
CA ARG A 267 -16.40 6.69 -14.85
C ARG A 267 -17.32 7.85 -15.23
N ARG A 268 -18.63 7.60 -15.22
CA ARG A 268 -19.63 8.68 -15.26
C ARG A 268 -19.78 9.27 -13.86
N THR A 269 -19.83 10.58 -13.79
CA THR A 269 -20.14 11.34 -12.59
C THR A 269 -21.65 11.39 -12.35
N LEU A 270 -22.06 11.90 -11.19
CA LEU A 270 -23.48 12.13 -10.87
C LEU A 270 -24.11 13.20 -11.77
N SER A 271 -23.33 14.19 -12.26
CA SER A 271 -23.79 15.19 -13.21
C SER A 271 -23.93 14.65 -14.64
N GLY A 272 -23.57 13.37 -14.87
CA GLY A 272 -23.67 12.71 -16.17
C GLY A 272 -22.46 12.94 -17.09
N SER A 273 -21.55 13.84 -16.71
CA SER A 273 -20.24 13.98 -17.37
C SER A 273 -19.36 12.75 -17.11
N ARG A 274 -18.29 12.58 -17.88
CA ARG A 274 -17.28 11.54 -17.62
C ARG A 274 -16.05 12.17 -16.97
N GLN A 275 -15.37 11.43 -16.11
CA GLN A 275 -14.05 11.85 -15.62
C GLN A 275 -13.14 12.18 -16.80
N ALA A 276 -12.29 13.20 -16.64
CA ALA A 276 -11.42 13.72 -17.69
C ALA A 276 -12.13 14.21 -18.98
N SER A 277 -13.45 14.45 -18.94
CA SER A 277 -14.12 15.20 -20.03
C SER A 277 -13.91 16.70 -19.86
N GLN A 278 -14.05 17.47 -20.94
CA GLN A 278 -13.97 18.94 -20.88
C GLN A 278 -14.95 19.53 -19.85
N PRO A 279 -16.26 19.17 -19.83
CA PRO A 279 -17.18 19.63 -18.79
C PRO A 279 -16.78 19.21 -17.37
N TYR A 280 -16.07 18.09 -17.22
CA TYR A 280 -15.61 17.64 -15.91
C TYR A 280 -14.41 18.46 -15.41
N ALA A 281 -13.43 18.73 -16.26
CA ALA A 281 -12.30 19.58 -15.90
C ALA A 281 -12.77 21.03 -15.64
N ALA A 282 -13.63 21.53 -16.53
CA ALA A 282 -14.35 22.79 -16.41
C ALA A 282 -14.98 23.00 -15.03
N ASP A 283 -15.90 22.12 -14.61
CA ASP A 283 -16.62 22.19 -13.32
C ASP A 283 -15.67 22.28 -12.11
N ARG A 284 -14.44 21.77 -12.24
CA ARG A 284 -13.45 21.70 -11.17
C ARG A 284 -12.46 22.87 -11.19
N LEU A 285 -12.23 23.46 -12.36
CA LEU A 285 -11.35 24.61 -12.52
C LEU A 285 -12.07 25.95 -12.29
N THR A 286 -13.40 26.01 -12.40
CA THR A 286 -14.17 27.28 -12.36
C THR A 286 -13.92 28.14 -11.12
N ASN A 287 -13.54 27.52 -10.00
CA ASN A 287 -13.24 28.26 -8.75
C ASN A 287 -11.78 28.73 -8.63
N THR A 288 -10.90 28.28 -9.54
CA THR A 288 -9.46 28.51 -9.48
C THR A 288 -8.96 29.38 -10.65
N ILE A 289 -9.51 29.17 -11.86
CA ILE A 289 -9.06 29.82 -13.09
C ILE A 289 -10.29 30.28 -13.89
N ASP A 290 -10.29 31.55 -14.33
CA ASP A 290 -11.27 32.04 -15.30
C ASP A 290 -10.89 31.55 -16.70
N THR A 291 -11.60 30.54 -17.17
CA THR A 291 -11.38 29.89 -18.48
C THR A 291 -12.34 30.41 -19.56
N GLY A 292 -13.13 31.45 -19.28
CA GLY A 292 -14.24 31.84 -20.15
C GLY A 292 -15.40 30.81 -20.18
N GLY A 293 -16.48 31.14 -20.89
CA GLY A 293 -17.72 30.35 -20.88
C GLY A 293 -17.64 28.99 -21.57
N ASP A 294 -16.68 28.81 -22.49
CA ASP A 294 -16.54 27.63 -23.33
C ASP A 294 -15.28 26.79 -23.03
N TYR A 295 -14.48 27.21 -22.03
CA TYR A 295 -13.25 26.52 -21.62
C TYR A 295 -12.19 26.40 -22.73
N GLU A 296 -12.24 27.31 -23.70
CA GLU A 296 -11.27 27.41 -24.78
C GLU A 296 -9.88 27.66 -24.19
N GLY A 297 -8.93 26.77 -24.49
CA GLY A 297 -7.54 26.86 -24.01
C GLY A 297 -7.18 25.94 -22.84
N VAL A 298 -8.08 25.06 -22.38
CA VAL A 298 -7.73 23.97 -21.44
C VAL A 298 -7.76 22.64 -22.17
N ASP A 299 -6.63 21.94 -22.21
CA ASP A 299 -6.57 20.56 -22.69
C ASP A 299 -6.78 19.58 -21.54
N VAL A 300 -7.39 18.42 -21.84
CA VAL A 300 -7.60 17.37 -20.84
C VAL A 300 -6.97 16.07 -21.32
N GLN A 301 -6.08 15.53 -20.50
CA GLN A 301 -5.41 14.26 -20.76
C GLN A 301 -5.56 13.30 -19.59
N VAL A 302 -5.42 12.01 -19.88
CA VAL A 302 -5.33 10.96 -18.86
C VAL A 302 -3.94 10.36 -18.89
N VAL A 303 -3.29 10.27 -17.75
CA VAL A 303 -2.01 9.57 -17.61
C VAL A 303 -2.24 8.25 -16.90
N VAL A 304 -1.84 7.15 -17.53
CA VAL A 304 -1.82 5.84 -16.88
C VAL A 304 -0.42 5.58 -16.36
N VAL A 305 -0.29 5.24 -15.08
CA VAL A 305 0.97 4.80 -14.45
C VAL A 305 0.83 3.32 -14.06
N ASP A 306 1.66 2.47 -14.64
CA ASP A 306 1.74 1.05 -14.32
C ASP A 306 3.03 0.77 -13.56
N PHE A 307 2.92 0.64 -12.24
CA PHE A 307 4.07 0.40 -11.35
C PHE A 307 4.61 -1.03 -11.45
N GLU A 308 3.86 -1.99 -12.02
CA GLU A 308 4.40 -3.32 -12.29
C GLU A 308 5.36 -3.28 -13.50
N LEU A 309 5.04 -2.47 -14.51
CA LEU A 309 5.93 -2.22 -15.66
C LEU A 309 6.95 -1.09 -15.44
N MET A 310 6.82 -0.33 -14.34
CA MET A 310 7.52 0.94 -14.11
C MET A 310 7.45 1.88 -15.33
N ALA A 311 6.24 2.04 -15.85
CA ALA A 311 5.99 2.82 -17.05
C ALA A 311 4.73 3.67 -16.96
N LEU A 312 4.70 4.77 -17.72
CA LEU A 312 3.52 5.60 -17.89
C LEU A 312 3.20 5.84 -19.37
N GLN A 313 1.96 6.22 -19.65
CA GLN A 313 1.52 6.61 -20.99
C GLN A 313 0.41 7.65 -20.91
N PHE A 314 0.52 8.66 -21.77
CA PHE A 314 -0.46 9.72 -21.95
C PHE A 314 -1.56 9.27 -22.92
N PHE A 315 -2.79 9.70 -22.63
CA PHE A 315 -3.95 9.47 -23.47
C PHE A 315 -4.75 10.76 -23.65
N ASP A 316 -5.06 11.08 -24.90
CA ASP A 316 -5.99 12.14 -25.24
C ASP A 316 -7.42 11.67 -24.97
N VAL A 317 -8.24 12.60 -24.51
CA VAL A 317 -9.66 12.38 -24.23
C VAL A 317 -10.47 13.31 -25.13
N ASP A 318 -11.48 12.78 -25.81
CA ASP A 318 -12.42 13.64 -26.54
C ASP A 318 -13.25 14.49 -25.57
N ASP A 319 -13.83 15.59 -26.06
CA ASP A 319 -14.53 16.58 -25.21
C ASP A 319 -15.58 15.97 -24.27
N CYS A 320 -16.18 14.85 -24.69
CA CYS A 320 -17.22 14.15 -23.95
C CYS A 320 -16.75 12.96 -23.09
N GLY A 321 -15.45 12.71 -23.02
CA GLY A 321 -14.83 11.61 -22.26
C GLY A 321 -15.16 10.20 -22.77
N ARG A 322 -15.68 10.07 -23.99
CA ARG A 322 -16.11 8.78 -24.57
C ARG A 322 -14.95 8.09 -25.29
N ARG A 323 -14.10 8.85 -25.98
CA ARG A 323 -12.92 8.34 -26.68
C ARG A 323 -11.67 8.69 -25.88
N VAL A 324 -10.82 7.70 -25.73
CA VAL A 324 -9.51 7.79 -25.07
C VAL A 324 -8.52 7.13 -26.00
N THR A 325 -7.55 7.88 -26.49
CA THR A 325 -6.57 7.43 -27.49
C THR A 325 -5.17 7.65 -26.95
N ALA A 326 -4.25 6.71 -27.16
CA ALA A 326 -2.87 6.92 -26.73
C ALA A 326 -2.28 8.15 -27.45
N ALA A 327 -1.75 9.09 -26.69
CA ALA A 327 -1.18 10.36 -27.17
C ALA A 327 0.33 10.25 -27.46
N GLY A 328 0.95 9.13 -27.10
CA GLY A 328 2.40 8.94 -27.24
C GLY A 328 2.85 7.52 -26.91
N PRO A 329 4.17 7.27 -26.94
CA PRO A 329 4.74 5.98 -26.56
C PRO A 329 4.57 5.70 -25.06
N VAL A 330 4.82 4.46 -24.68
CA VAL A 330 4.98 4.08 -23.27
C VAL A 330 6.38 4.53 -22.81
N LEU A 331 6.44 5.32 -21.75
CA LEU A 331 7.66 5.94 -21.22
C LEU A 331 8.06 5.28 -19.90
N PRO A 332 9.35 5.03 -19.64
CA PRO A 332 9.80 4.56 -18.33
C PRO A 332 9.56 5.64 -17.27
N CYS A 333 9.14 5.25 -16.06
CA CYS A 333 8.85 6.20 -14.99
C CYS A 333 9.48 5.83 -13.65
N ARG A 334 10.42 4.88 -13.62
CA ARG A 334 11.07 4.40 -12.40
C ARG A 334 11.70 5.54 -11.60
N ASP A 335 12.59 6.31 -12.23
CA ASP A 335 13.31 7.39 -11.56
C ASP A 335 12.36 8.48 -11.03
N ALA A 336 11.29 8.76 -11.77
CA ALA A 336 10.26 9.71 -11.32
C ALA A 336 9.45 9.16 -10.14
N ALA A 337 9.19 7.85 -10.10
CA ALA A 337 8.49 7.18 -9.00
C ALA A 337 9.35 7.09 -7.73
N GLU A 338 10.65 6.86 -7.86
CA GLU A 338 11.60 6.86 -6.75
C GLU A 338 11.72 8.26 -6.11
N GLU A 339 11.82 9.30 -6.95
CA GLU A 339 11.84 10.70 -6.51
C GLU A 339 10.50 11.10 -5.87
N ALA A 340 9.37 10.74 -6.49
CA ALA A 340 8.04 10.96 -5.94
C ALA A 340 7.84 10.29 -4.58
N LEU A 341 8.28 9.05 -4.42
CA LEU A 341 8.28 8.36 -3.14
C LEU A 341 9.10 9.12 -2.10
N GLN A 342 10.29 9.60 -2.47
CA GLN A 342 11.13 10.37 -1.57
C GLN A 342 10.45 11.68 -1.12
N ILE A 343 9.80 12.41 -2.05
CA ILE A 343 9.01 13.62 -1.73
C ILE A 343 7.91 13.31 -0.71
N ILE A 344 7.14 12.23 -0.93
CA ILE A 344 6.05 11.85 -0.01
C ILE A 344 6.62 11.48 1.37
N LEU A 345 7.74 10.74 1.40
CA LEU A 345 8.38 10.33 2.65
C LEU A 345 8.97 11.53 3.40
N ASP A 346 9.53 12.52 2.72
CA ASP A 346 10.04 13.73 3.36
C ASP A 346 8.91 14.58 3.95
N TYR A 347 7.75 14.63 3.29
CA TYR A 347 6.60 15.40 3.77
C TYR A 347 5.79 14.68 4.86
N ARG A 348 5.54 13.37 4.71
CA ARG A 348 4.62 12.60 5.58
C ARG A 348 5.32 11.58 6.48
N GLY A 349 6.57 11.23 6.20
CA GLY A 349 7.32 10.16 6.88
C GLY A 349 6.90 8.73 6.49
N HIS A 350 5.87 8.58 5.66
CA HIS A 350 5.32 7.30 5.18
C HIS A 350 4.59 7.56 3.86
N LEU A 351 4.44 6.52 3.04
CA LEU A 351 3.64 6.61 1.81
C LEU A 351 2.17 6.88 2.13
#